data_AF-A0A2D6JUL9-F1
#
_entry.id   AF-A0A2D6JUL9-F1
#
_cell.length_a   1.000
_cell.length_b   1.000
_cell.length_c   1.000
_cell.angle_alpha   90.00
_cell.angle_beta   90.00
_cell.angle_gamma   90.00
#
_symmetry.space_group_name_H-M   'P 1'
#
loop_
_entity.id
_entity.type
_entity.pdbx_description
1 polymer ?
#
loop_
_entity_poly.entity_id
_entity_poly.type
_entity_poly.pdbx_seq_one_letter_code
_entity_poly.pdbx_strand_id
1 'polypeptide(L)'
;MTESSSQDNQGDTDSAWVAIETPFDAKWLSGFLDDVERLFRINSLLVFENWQSLGNGEYQFEANNLSNEKTVKTRLKTVREGDTLTVTYSEGLKTTTTFRVEPKPDGTADLIVTDDYSGTSADERKARIDEVDKSLVQWGRDLHLYLLMWKKWGWVPGWKWYMCRVWQPMRPMARRICYMLMMITMLEFIAFLMVFTIFWLELDKYLE
;
A
#
# COMPACT_ATOMS: atom_id res chain seq x y z
N MET A 1 10.60 -21.31 10.09
CA MET A 1 11.20 -20.68 11.29
C MET A 1 12.38 -19.89 10.77
N THR A 2 12.16 -18.60 10.53
CA THR A 2 13.20 -17.70 10.03
C THR A 2 13.05 -16.44 10.86
N GLU A 3 13.92 -16.34 11.86
CA GLU A 3 14.00 -15.20 12.77
C GLU A 3 14.41 -13.97 11.95
N SER A 4 13.53 -12.98 11.92
CA SER A 4 13.84 -11.63 11.45
C SER A 4 14.72 -10.99 12.52
N SER A 5 16.03 -11.05 12.35
CA SER A 5 17.00 -10.34 13.17
C SER A 5 16.89 -8.84 12.91
N SER A 6 16.17 -8.14 13.78
CA SER A 6 16.31 -6.71 13.98
C SER A 6 17.69 -6.44 14.59
N GLN A 7 18.68 -6.19 13.74
CA GLN A 7 19.99 -5.71 14.18
C GLN A 7 19.90 -4.22 14.49
N ASP A 8 19.86 -3.91 15.78
CA ASP A 8 20.24 -2.62 16.35
C ASP A 8 21.74 -2.38 16.10
N ASN A 9 22.07 -1.45 15.19
CA ASN A 9 23.15 -0.46 15.34
C ASN A 9 23.34 0.37 14.06
N GLN A 10 22.97 1.67 14.09
CA GLN A 10 23.83 2.79 13.62
C GLN A 10 23.11 4.15 13.69
N GLY A 11 23.73 5.08 14.43
CA GLY A 11 23.49 6.53 14.31
C GLY A 11 22.31 7.05 15.14
N ASP A 12 22.51 8.19 15.77
CA ASP A 12 21.55 9.00 16.56
C ASP A 12 20.38 9.57 15.72
N THR A 13 20.03 8.89 14.62
CA THR A 13 18.98 9.25 13.68
C THR A 13 17.75 8.39 13.96
N ASP A 14 16.77 9.00 14.65
CA ASP A 14 15.49 8.38 14.96
C ASP A 14 14.66 8.17 13.70
N SER A 15 14.89 7.04 13.03
CA SER A 15 14.27 6.70 11.75
C SER A 15 13.92 5.21 11.70
N ALA A 16 12.82 4.91 11.01
CA ALA A 16 12.38 3.54 10.74
C ALA A 16 12.32 3.35 9.23
N TRP A 17 12.73 2.18 8.72
CA TRP A 17 12.72 1.93 7.28
C TRP A 17 12.28 0.51 6.93
N VAL A 18 11.84 0.33 5.69
CA VAL A 18 11.55 -0.97 5.08
C VAL A 18 12.01 -0.97 3.62
N ALA A 19 12.63 -2.08 3.20
CA ALA A 19 12.95 -2.34 1.80
C ALA A 19 11.89 -3.26 1.20
N ILE A 20 11.40 -2.89 0.02
CA ILE A 20 10.34 -3.60 -0.69
C ILE A 20 10.88 -4.07 -2.03
N GLU A 21 11.03 -5.39 -2.17
CA GLU A 21 11.37 -5.98 -3.46
C GLU A 21 10.21 -5.82 -4.45
N THR A 22 10.49 -5.41 -5.68
CA THR A 22 9.45 -5.17 -6.69
C THR A 22 9.75 -5.88 -8.02
N PRO A 23 8.71 -6.25 -8.79
CA PRO A 23 8.89 -6.88 -10.10
C PRO A 23 9.01 -5.86 -11.26
N PHE A 24 9.32 -4.60 -10.94
CA PHE A 24 9.31 -3.47 -11.89
C PHE A 24 10.70 -2.84 -12.00
N ASP A 25 10.95 -2.21 -13.15
CA ASP A 25 12.14 -1.39 -13.34
C ASP A 25 12.01 -0.04 -12.62
N ALA A 26 13.14 0.65 -12.47
CA ALA A 26 13.21 1.92 -11.74
C ALA A 26 12.32 3.01 -12.37
N LYS A 27 12.20 3.06 -13.69
CA LYS A 27 11.39 4.06 -14.39
C LYS A 27 9.90 3.88 -14.09
N TRP A 28 9.44 2.63 -14.09
CA TRP A 28 8.06 2.30 -13.76
C TRP A 28 7.75 2.65 -12.30
N LEU A 29 8.62 2.26 -11.36
CA LEU A 29 8.45 2.61 -9.95
C LEU A 29 8.46 4.13 -9.73
N SER A 30 9.35 4.83 -10.43
CA SER A 30 9.44 6.29 -10.39
C SER A 30 8.08 6.92 -10.73
N GLY A 31 7.43 6.48 -11.82
CA GLY A 31 6.07 6.94 -12.16
C GLY A 31 4.97 6.43 -11.22
N PHE A 32 5.16 5.29 -10.56
CA PHE A 32 4.22 4.80 -9.55
C PHE A 32 4.15 5.74 -8.33
N LEU A 33 5.29 6.34 -7.94
CA LEU A 33 5.40 7.27 -6.83
C LEU A 33 4.68 8.61 -7.07
N ASP A 34 4.34 8.97 -8.31
CA ASP A 34 3.68 10.24 -8.62
C ASP A 34 2.22 10.30 -8.13
N ASP A 35 1.60 9.13 -7.89
CA ASP A 35 0.27 9.02 -7.31
C ASP A 35 0.36 8.88 -5.79
N VAL A 36 0.61 10.01 -5.13
CA VAL A 36 0.79 10.10 -3.67
C VAL A 36 -0.43 9.55 -2.93
N GLU A 37 -1.64 9.88 -3.38
CA GLU A 37 -2.86 9.39 -2.75
C GLU A 37 -2.93 7.86 -2.77
N ARG A 38 -2.55 7.23 -3.89
CA ARG A 38 -2.49 5.78 -3.99
C ARG A 38 -1.48 5.17 -3.01
N LEU A 39 -0.28 5.75 -2.89
CA LEU A 39 0.74 5.25 -1.95
C LEU A 39 0.18 5.13 -0.53
N PHE A 40 -0.48 6.19 -0.08
CA PHE A 40 -1.07 6.27 1.25
C PHE A 40 -2.30 5.36 1.42
N ARG A 41 -3.17 5.29 0.42
CA ARG A 41 -4.36 4.42 0.45
C ARG A 41 -4.05 2.93 0.43
N ILE A 42 -2.84 2.54 0.00
CA ILE A 42 -2.40 1.15 0.07
C ILE A 42 -2.17 0.71 1.53
N ASN A 43 -1.80 1.62 2.44
CA ASN A 43 -1.64 1.31 3.86
C ASN A 43 -2.96 0.81 4.46
N SER A 44 -3.04 -0.49 4.77
CA SER A 44 -4.27 -1.09 5.31
C SER A 44 -4.58 -0.67 6.75
N LEU A 45 -3.64 -0.03 7.44
CA LEU A 45 -3.82 0.52 8.78
C LEU A 45 -4.24 1.99 8.77
N LEU A 46 -4.37 2.63 7.60
CA LEU A 46 -4.81 4.02 7.49
C LEU A 46 -6.18 4.12 6.79
N VAL A 47 -7.21 4.44 7.57
CA VAL A 47 -8.59 4.54 7.08
C VAL A 47 -8.95 6.01 6.83
N PHE A 48 -8.89 6.41 5.57
CA PHE A 48 -9.20 7.77 5.16
C PHE A 48 -10.68 8.11 5.30
N GLU A 49 -10.97 9.20 5.99
CA GLU A 49 -12.27 9.85 6.01
C GLU A 49 -12.35 10.93 4.93
N ASN A 50 -11.28 11.72 4.79
CA ASN A 50 -11.15 12.74 3.78
C ASN A 50 -9.74 12.77 3.20
N TRP A 51 -9.64 13.05 1.90
CA TRP A 51 -8.38 13.33 1.21
C TRP A 51 -8.63 14.44 0.20
N GLN A 52 -7.80 15.47 0.23
CA GLN A 52 -7.92 16.62 -0.66
C GLN A 52 -6.55 17.01 -1.18
N SER A 53 -6.43 17.15 -2.50
CA SER A 53 -5.27 17.83 -3.11
C SER A 53 -5.48 19.33 -3.06
N LEU A 54 -4.47 20.06 -2.60
CA LEU A 54 -4.44 21.52 -2.54
C LEU A 54 -3.68 22.11 -3.75
N GLY A 55 -3.09 21.27 -4.60
CA GLY A 55 -2.23 21.66 -5.72
C GLY A 55 -0.75 21.73 -5.33
N ASN A 56 0.15 21.79 -6.32
CA ASN A 56 1.60 21.96 -6.12
C ASN A 56 2.27 20.94 -5.17
N GLY A 57 1.80 19.69 -5.17
CA GLY A 57 2.32 18.65 -4.28
C GLY A 57 1.86 18.79 -2.82
N GLU A 58 0.90 19.67 -2.54
CA GLU A 58 0.30 19.80 -1.22
C GLU A 58 -1.03 19.04 -1.13
N TYR A 59 -1.23 18.37 -0.01
CA TYR A 59 -2.44 17.63 0.28
C TYR A 59 -2.82 17.81 1.74
N GLN A 60 -4.10 17.59 2.03
CA GLN A 60 -4.64 17.51 3.37
C GLN A 60 -5.46 16.24 3.49
N PHE A 61 -5.30 15.52 4.60
CA PHE A 61 -6.14 14.36 4.88
C PHE A 61 -6.59 14.32 6.33
N GLU A 62 -7.66 13.55 6.53
CA GLU A 62 -8.14 13.10 7.82
C GLU A 62 -8.34 11.58 7.73
N ALA A 63 -7.68 10.83 8.61
CA ALA A 63 -7.66 9.39 8.57
C ALA A 63 -7.52 8.78 9.97
N ASN A 64 -8.16 7.65 10.21
CA ASN A 64 -7.98 6.87 11.44
C ASN A 64 -6.81 5.91 11.24
N ASN A 65 -5.76 6.03 12.06
CA ASN A 65 -4.64 5.11 12.10
C ASN A 65 -4.98 3.95 13.05
N LEU A 66 -5.19 2.76 12.50
CA LEU A 66 -5.53 1.55 13.23
C LEU A 66 -4.34 0.97 14.02
N SER A 67 -3.10 1.42 13.76
CA SER A 67 -1.92 0.95 14.50
C SER A 67 -1.82 1.54 15.92
N ASN A 68 -2.40 2.73 16.13
CA ASN A 68 -2.40 3.44 17.41
C ASN A 68 -3.80 3.95 17.82
N GLU A 69 -4.84 3.61 17.05
CA GLU A 69 -6.24 3.98 17.27
C GLU A 69 -6.52 5.49 17.33
N LYS A 70 -5.62 6.32 16.76
CA LYS A 70 -5.77 7.78 16.72
C LYS A 70 -6.24 8.28 15.36
N THR A 71 -7.03 9.34 15.38
CA THR A 71 -7.32 10.13 14.19
C THR A 71 -6.14 11.05 13.89
N VAL A 72 -5.61 10.95 12.69
CA VAL A 72 -4.56 11.83 12.16
C VAL A 72 -5.21 12.81 11.20
N LYS A 73 -5.05 14.09 11.48
CA LYS A 73 -5.44 15.19 10.62
C LYS A 73 -4.21 16.04 10.38
N THR A 74 -3.74 16.09 9.15
CA THR A 74 -2.46 16.76 8.85
C THR A 74 -2.42 17.22 7.41
N ARG A 75 -1.48 18.12 7.13
CA ARG A 75 -1.10 18.49 5.77
C ARG A 75 0.22 17.83 5.43
N LEU A 76 0.36 17.50 4.16
CA LEU A 76 1.60 16.98 3.61
C LEU A 76 2.02 17.80 2.41
N LYS A 77 3.32 17.98 2.29
CA LYS A 77 3.97 18.56 1.12
C LYS A 77 4.89 17.52 0.51
N THR A 78 4.80 17.34 -0.79
CA THR A 78 5.65 16.42 -1.53
C THR A 78 6.67 17.16 -2.36
N VAL A 79 7.90 16.63 -2.37
CA VAL A 79 9.00 17.12 -3.19
C VAL A 79 9.60 15.93 -3.92
N ARG A 80 9.84 16.12 -5.22
CA ARG A 80 10.45 15.09 -6.07
C ARG A 80 11.86 15.50 -6.45
N GLU A 81 12.83 14.64 -6.13
CA GLU A 81 14.24 14.81 -6.45
C GLU A 81 14.78 13.53 -7.07
N GLY A 82 14.85 13.50 -8.41
CA GLY A 82 15.23 12.30 -9.16
C GLY A 82 14.33 11.10 -8.81
N ASP A 83 14.95 10.06 -8.27
CA ASP A 83 14.33 8.79 -7.89
C ASP A 83 13.82 8.75 -6.44
N THR A 84 13.81 9.91 -5.76
CA THR A 84 13.32 10.05 -4.39
C THR A 84 12.11 10.97 -4.32
N LEU A 85 11.02 10.47 -3.74
CA LEU A 85 9.86 11.26 -3.31
C LEU A 85 9.96 11.48 -1.81
N THR A 86 10.01 12.75 -1.38
CA THR A 86 9.96 13.14 0.02
C THR A 86 8.59 13.70 0.35
N VAL A 87 7.97 13.21 1.42
CA VAL A 87 6.70 13.68 1.96
C VAL A 87 6.98 14.29 3.33
N THR A 88 6.74 15.59 3.49
CA THR A 88 6.90 16.30 4.77
C THR A 88 5.53 16.51 5.40
N TYR A 89 5.41 16.21 6.70
CA TYR A 89 4.18 16.39 7.47
C TYR A 89 4.22 17.71 8.23
N SER A 90 3.09 18.41 8.30
CA SER A 90 2.98 19.66 9.07
C SER A 90 2.77 19.43 10.56
N GLU A 91 2.21 18.27 10.93
CA GLU A 91 1.81 17.92 12.29
C GLU A 91 2.11 16.44 12.56
N GLY A 92 2.41 16.12 13.82
CA GLY A 92 2.72 14.77 14.31
C GLY A 92 4.19 14.59 14.71
N LEU A 93 4.52 13.42 15.27
CA LEU A 93 5.91 13.05 15.59
C LEU A 93 6.73 12.72 14.33
N LYS A 94 6.07 12.17 13.31
CA LYS A 94 6.70 11.87 12.03
C LYS A 94 6.89 13.15 11.24
N THR A 95 8.13 13.51 10.95
CA THR A 95 8.49 14.73 10.21
C THR A 95 8.45 14.49 8.71
N THR A 96 9.06 13.40 8.26
CA THR A 96 9.14 13.06 6.84
C THR A 96 8.98 11.57 6.59
N THR A 97 8.43 11.24 5.43
CA THR A 97 8.51 9.90 4.84
C THR A 97 9.18 10.03 3.49
N THR A 98 10.25 9.28 3.27
CA THR A 98 10.94 9.23 1.98
C THR A 98 10.70 7.90 1.28
N PHE A 99 10.49 7.97 -0.03
CA PHE A 99 10.39 6.82 -0.92
C PHE A 99 11.52 6.91 -1.92
N ARG A 100 12.48 6.00 -1.84
CA ARG A 100 13.64 5.95 -2.73
C ARG A 100 13.59 4.71 -3.59
N VAL A 101 13.78 4.89 -4.90
CA VAL A 101 13.90 3.78 -5.85
C VAL A 101 15.37 3.40 -6.00
N GLU A 102 15.69 2.12 -5.77
CA GLU A 102 17.05 1.58 -5.88
C GLU A 102 17.13 0.55 -7.02
N PRO A 103 17.74 0.89 -8.17
CA PRO A 103 17.88 -0.04 -9.29
C PRO A 103 18.75 -1.25 -8.95
N LYS A 104 18.37 -2.43 -9.43
CA LYS A 104 19.11 -3.68 -9.30
C LYS A 104 19.80 -4.08 -10.61
N PRO A 105 20.91 -4.85 -10.53
CA PRO A 105 21.62 -5.33 -11.72
C PRO A 105 20.80 -6.22 -12.65
N ASP A 106 19.73 -6.85 -12.15
CA ASP A 106 18.83 -7.72 -12.91
C ASP A 106 17.76 -6.96 -13.72
N GLY A 107 17.78 -5.63 -13.66
CA GLY A 107 16.83 -4.74 -14.34
C GLY A 107 15.57 -4.43 -13.54
N THR A 108 15.39 -5.01 -12.35
CA THR A 108 14.34 -4.62 -11.41
C THR A 108 14.81 -3.48 -10.50
N ALA A 109 13.96 -3.04 -9.58
CA ALA A 109 14.31 -2.04 -8.59
C ALA A 109 13.57 -2.30 -7.27
N ASP A 110 14.22 -1.94 -6.17
CA ASP A 110 13.63 -1.93 -4.84
C ASP A 110 13.03 -0.57 -4.52
N LEU A 111 12.00 -0.59 -3.68
CA LEU A 111 11.42 0.60 -3.09
C LEU A 111 11.78 0.65 -1.61
N ILE A 112 12.58 1.64 -1.22
CA ILE A 112 12.94 1.88 0.18
C ILE A 112 12.02 2.96 0.72
N VAL A 113 11.32 2.65 1.82
CA VAL A 113 10.49 3.62 2.54
C VAL A 113 11.14 3.92 3.87
N THR A 114 11.33 5.19 4.21
CA THR A 114 11.93 5.61 5.48
C THR A 114 11.09 6.70 6.13
N ASP A 115 10.63 6.45 7.35
CA ASP A 115 9.97 7.41 8.22
C ASP A 115 11.00 8.03 9.17
N ASP A 116 11.06 9.36 9.22
CA ASP A 116 11.92 10.15 10.09
C ASP A 116 11.11 10.77 11.24
N TYR A 117 11.66 10.70 12.44
CA TYR A 117 11.08 11.18 13.69
C TYR A 117 12.02 12.17 14.41
N SER A 118 13.15 12.54 13.80
CA SER A 118 14.20 13.35 14.40
C SER A 118 13.80 14.79 14.78
N GLY A 119 12.66 15.31 14.29
CA GLY A 119 12.22 16.68 14.57
C GLY A 119 11.67 16.93 15.98
N THR A 120 11.58 15.91 16.83
CA THR A 120 11.13 16.05 18.22
C THR A 120 12.16 15.48 19.20
N SER A 121 12.32 16.15 20.35
CA SER A 121 13.27 15.73 21.38
C SER A 121 12.96 14.32 21.90
N ALA A 122 13.97 13.58 22.35
CA ALA A 122 13.78 12.22 22.87
C ALA A 122 12.80 12.16 24.06
N ASP A 123 12.81 13.18 24.93
CA ASP A 123 11.90 13.27 26.07
C ASP A 123 10.44 13.50 25.62
N GLU A 124 10.22 14.35 24.62
CA GLU A 124 8.90 14.59 24.05
C GLU A 124 8.37 13.36 23.30
N ARG A 125 9.24 12.66 22.54
CA ARG A 125 8.89 11.39 21.88
C ARG A 125 8.51 10.32 22.87
N LYS A 126 9.24 10.21 23.98
CA LYS A 126 8.92 9.25 25.06
C LYS A 126 7.59 9.59 25.73
N ALA A 127 7.29 10.88 25.90
CA ALA A 127 6.01 11.32 26.44
C ALA A 127 4.82 11.05 25.49
N ARG A 128 5.08 11.04 24.16
CA ARG A 128 4.08 10.83 23.10
C ARG A 128 4.26 9.49 22.37
N ILE A 129 4.81 8.48 23.05
CA ILE A 129 5.14 7.18 22.46
C ILE A 129 3.92 6.46 21.85
N ASP A 130 2.73 6.78 22.34
CA ASP A 130 1.43 6.32 21.85
C ASP A 130 1.03 6.93 20.51
N GLU A 131 1.66 8.03 20.07
CA GLU A 131 1.47 8.60 18.74
C GLU A 131 2.37 7.98 17.67
N VAL A 132 3.39 7.20 18.06
CA VAL A 132 4.30 6.56 17.11
C VAL A 132 3.54 5.61 16.20
N ASP A 133 3.65 5.85 14.90
CA ASP A 133 3.01 5.06 13.87
C ASP A 133 3.76 3.73 13.69
N LYS A 134 3.10 2.63 14.00
CA LYS A 134 3.68 1.27 13.88
C LYS A 134 3.29 0.60 12.57
N SER A 135 2.72 1.36 11.62
CA SER A 135 2.19 0.80 10.38
C SER A 135 3.25 0.54 9.30
N LEU A 136 4.47 1.07 9.40
CA LEU A 136 5.46 1.04 8.32
C LEU A 136 5.73 -0.38 7.78
N VAL A 137 5.92 -1.36 8.65
CA VAL A 137 6.17 -2.76 8.25
C VAL A 137 4.97 -3.35 7.50
N GLN A 138 3.76 -3.12 8.02
CA GLN A 138 2.54 -3.62 7.38
C GLN A 138 2.28 -2.90 6.06
N TRP A 139 2.54 -1.59 5.99
CA TRP A 139 2.42 -0.79 4.78
C TRP A 139 3.41 -1.25 3.69
N GLY A 140 4.65 -1.55 4.06
CA GLY A 140 5.63 -2.13 3.14
C GLY A 140 5.16 -3.47 2.55
N ARG A 141 4.57 -4.34 3.38
CA ARG A 141 3.95 -5.59 2.91
C ARG A 141 2.74 -5.32 1.99
N ASP A 142 1.90 -4.35 2.31
CA ASP A 142 0.74 -4.00 1.49
C ASP A 142 1.17 -3.44 0.12
N LEU A 143 2.21 -2.61 0.09
CA LEU A 143 2.84 -2.10 -1.14
C LEU A 143 3.40 -3.25 -1.99
N HIS A 144 4.14 -4.18 -1.38
CA HIS A 144 4.66 -5.36 -2.07
C HIS A 144 3.53 -6.17 -2.75
N LEU A 145 2.49 -6.51 -1.99
CA LEU A 145 1.35 -7.27 -2.49
C LEU A 145 0.60 -6.52 -3.60
N TYR A 146 0.41 -5.21 -3.44
CA TYR A 146 -0.22 -4.36 -4.45
C TYR A 146 0.57 -4.40 -5.76
N LEU A 147 1.88 -4.23 -5.70
CA LEU A 147 2.76 -4.23 -6.87
C LEU A 147 2.79 -5.59 -7.57
N LEU A 148 2.83 -6.69 -6.82
CA LEU A 148 2.73 -8.04 -7.38
C LEU A 148 1.40 -8.27 -8.07
N MET A 149 0.28 -7.88 -7.45
CA MET A 149 -1.04 -7.95 -8.07
C MET A 149 -1.11 -7.11 -9.34
N TRP A 150 -0.53 -5.91 -9.32
CA TRP A 150 -0.47 -5.04 -10.48
C TRP A 150 0.33 -5.66 -11.62
N LYS A 151 1.46 -6.30 -11.33
CA LYS A 151 2.27 -7.01 -12.34
C LYS A 151 1.49 -8.16 -12.96
N LYS A 152 0.80 -8.95 -12.13
CA LYS A 152 0.09 -10.16 -12.54
C LYS A 152 -1.15 -9.86 -13.38
N TRP A 153 -1.91 -8.84 -13.04
CA TRP A 153 -3.24 -8.58 -13.61
C TRP A 153 -3.35 -7.27 -14.36
N GLY A 154 -2.32 -6.41 -14.35
CA GLY A 154 -2.34 -5.09 -15.00
C GLY A 154 -2.52 -5.12 -16.52
N TRP A 155 -2.34 -6.28 -17.15
CA TRP A 155 -2.61 -6.50 -18.58
C TRP A 155 -4.09 -6.79 -18.87
N VAL A 156 -4.88 -7.20 -17.87
CA VAL A 156 -6.30 -7.50 -18.05
C VAL A 156 -7.08 -6.21 -18.28
N PRO A 157 -7.85 -6.09 -19.38
CA PRO A 157 -8.67 -4.91 -19.64
C PRO A 157 -9.60 -4.60 -18.47
N GLY A 158 -9.68 -3.32 -18.09
CA GLY A 158 -10.50 -2.86 -16.96
C GLY A 158 -9.88 -3.05 -15.58
N TRP A 159 -8.81 -3.84 -15.42
CA TRP A 159 -8.16 -4.04 -14.11
C TRP A 159 -7.63 -2.74 -13.51
N LYS A 160 -6.93 -1.94 -14.31
CA LYS A 160 -6.39 -0.64 -13.86
C LYS A 160 -7.51 0.30 -13.41
N TRP A 161 -8.61 0.34 -14.17
CA TRP A 161 -9.78 1.14 -13.81
C TRP A 161 -10.39 0.66 -12.49
N TYR A 162 -10.57 -0.65 -12.31
CA TYR A 162 -11.08 -1.23 -11.06
C TYR A 162 -10.16 -0.90 -9.88
N MET A 163 -8.86 -1.10 -10.02
CA MET A 163 -7.90 -0.87 -8.94
C MET A 163 -7.85 0.61 -8.52
N CYS A 164 -7.83 1.53 -9.48
CA CYS A 164 -7.76 2.96 -9.20
C CYS A 164 -9.11 3.57 -8.77
N ARG A 165 -10.23 3.14 -9.36
CA ARG A 165 -11.53 3.79 -9.16
C ARG A 165 -12.41 3.13 -8.10
N VAL A 166 -12.25 1.83 -7.88
CA VAL A 166 -13.08 1.02 -6.99
C VAL A 166 -12.28 0.55 -5.78
N TRP A 167 -11.15 -0.14 -5.97
CA TRP A 167 -10.37 -0.71 -4.86
C TRP A 167 -9.66 0.35 -4.00
N GLN A 168 -9.01 1.32 -4.63
CA GLN A 168 -8.26 2.37 -3.94
C GLN A 168 -9.11 3.19 -2.94
N PRO A 169 -10.31 3.68 -3.27
CA PRO A 169 -11.14 4.42 -2.32
C PRO A 169 -11.82 3.54 -1.25
N MET A 170 -11.82 2.21 -1.40
CA MET A 170 -12.44 1.33 -0.41
C MET A 170 -11.69 1.33 0.92
N ARG A 171 -12.46 1.25 2.01
CA ARG A 171 -11.91 0.97 3.35
C ARG A 171 -11.22 -0.40 3.37
N PRO A 172 -10.16 -0.60 4.16
CA PRO A 172 -9.47 -1.89 4.28
C PRO A 172 -10.41 -3.07 4.59
N MET A 173 -11.39 -2.87 5.48
CA MET A 173 -12.44 -3.86 5.78
C MET A 173 -13.30 -4.19 4.54
N ALA A 174 -13.70 -3.18 3.78
CA ALA A 174 -14.49 -3.38 2.57
C ALA A 174 -13.71 -4.17 1.50
N ARG A 175 -12.38 -3.96 1.38
CA ARG A 175 -11.52 -4.74 0.49
C ARG A 175 -11.52 -6.22 0.86
N ARG A 176 -11.44 -6.54 2.16
CA ARG A 176 -11.51 -7.93 2.66
C ARG A 176 -12.86 -8.58 2.35
N ILE A 177 -13.95 -7.86 2.60
CA ILE A 177 -15.31 -8.36 2.30
C ILE A 177 -15.48 -8.58 0.79
N CYS A 178 -15.05 -7.63 -0.03
CA CYS A 178 -15.11 -7.75 -1.49
C CYS A 178 -14.33 -8.98 -1.99
N TYR A 179 -13.14 -9.24 -1.44
CA TYR A 179 -12.38 -10.44 -1.76
C TYR A 179 -13.12 -11.72 -1.38
N MET A 180 -13.72 -11.78 -0.18
CA MET A 180 -14.51 -12.96 0.23
C MET A 180 -15.71 -13.19 -0.69
N LEU A 181 -16.45 -12.13 -1.04
CA LEU A 181 -17.56 -12.22 -1.99
C LEU A 181 -17.10 -12.71 -3.36
N MET A 182 -15.99 -12.18 -3.88
CA MET A 182 -15.40 -12.62 -5.15
C MET A 182 -15.04 -14.11 -5.13
N MET A 183 -14.45 -14.60 -4.04
CA MET A 183 -14.11 -16.01 -3.89
C MET A 183 -15.34 -16.91 -3.80
N ILE A 184 -16.39 -16.47 -3.11
CA ILE A 184 -17.68 -17.19 -3.03
C ILE A 184 -18.31 -17.26 -4.42
N THR A 185 -18.44 -16.13 -5.12
CA THR A 185 -19.01 -16.09 -6.48
C THR A 185 -18.21 -16.92 -7.46
N MET A 186 -16.87 -16.95 -7.35
CA MET A 186 -16.04 -17.83 -8.18
C MET A 186 -16.34 -19.31 -7.92
N LEU A 187 -16.50 -19.71 -6.66
CA LEU A 187 -16.86 -21.08 -6.30
C LEU A 187 -18.25 -21.46 -6.81
N GLU A 188 -19.24 -20.57 -6.66
CA GLU A 188 -20.59 -20.74 -7.19
C GLU A 188 -20.58 -20.90 -8.70
N PHE A 189 -19.78 -20.10 -9.40
CA PHE A 189 -19.63 -20.20 -10.86
C PHE A 189 -19.01 -21.54 -11.28
N ILE A 190 -17.99 -22.03 -10.56
CA ILE A 190 -17.40 -23.35 -10.82
C ILE A 190 -18.45 -24.46 -10.61
N ALA A 191 -19.23 -24.39 -9.53
CA ALA A 191 -20.30 -25.36 -9.27
C ALA A 191 -21.36 -25.35 -10.36
N PHE A 192 -21.78 -24.14 -10.80
CA PHE A 192 -22.69 -23.97 -11.92
C PHE A 192 -22.15 -24.60 -13.21
N LEU A 193 -20.88 -24.35 -13.55
CA LEU A 193 -20.24 -24.96 -14.72
C LEU A 193 -20.19 -26.48 -14.64
N MET A 194 -19.95 -27.07 -13.46
CA MET A 194 -19.97 -28.52 -13.27
C MET A 194 -21.37 -29.10 -13.56
N VAL A 195 -22.43 -28.51 -12.99
CA VAL A 195 -23.81 -28.96 -13.23
C VAL A 195 -24.18 -28.80 -14.72
N PHE A 196 -23.84 -27.66 -15.31
CA PHE A 196 -24.07 -27.40 -16.73
C PHE A 196 -23.35 -28.43 -17.62
N THR A 197 -22.10 -28.76 -17.30
CA THR A 197 -21.31 -29.74 -18.06
C THR A 197 -21.91 -31.14 -17.97
N ILE A 198 -22.35 -31.57 -16.78
CA ILE A 198 -23.03 -32.86 -16.59
C ILE A 198 -24.33 -32.89 -17.41
N PHE A 199 -25.14 -31.85 -17.30
CA PHE A 199 -26.39 -31.75 -18.05
C PHE A 199 -26.17 -31.81 -19.57
N TRP A 200 -25.16 -31.10 -20.08
CA TRP A 200 -24.81 -31.11 -21.49
C TRP A 200 -24.39 -32.52 -21.97
N LEU A 201 -23.51 -33.19 -21.22
CA LEU A 201 -23.05 -34.54 -21.55
C LEU A 201 -24.16 -35.60 -21.44
N GLU A 202 -25.14 -35.41 -20.55
CA GLU A 202 -26.31 -36.29 -20.48
C GLU A 202 -27.29 -36.02 -21.62
N LEU A 203 -27.48 -34.76 -22.01
CA LEU A 203 -28.38 -34.40 -23.12
C LEU A 203 -27.96 -35.06 -24.43
N ASP A 204 -26.65 -35.11 -24.73
CA ASP A 204 -26.12 -35.78 -25.92
C ASP A 204 -26.49 -37.27 -25.95
N LYS A 205 -26.63 -37.94 -24.79
CA LYS A 205 -27.06 -39.36 -24.72
C LYS A 205 -28.54 -39.58 -25.04
N TYR A 206 -29.37 -38.55 -24.95
CA TYR A 206 -30.81 -38.64 -25.20
C TYR A 206 -31.21 -38.19 -26.61
N LEU A 207 -30.26 -37.64 -27.38
CA LEU A 207 -30.48 -37.16 -28.75
C LEU A 207 -29.96 -38.12 -29.84
N GLU A 208 -29.28 -39.21 -29.46
CA GLU A 208 -28.99 -40.39 -30.31
C GLU A 208 -30.07 -41.46 -30.19
#